data_AF-A0A961JUU0-F1
#
_entry.id   AF-A0A961JUU0-F1
#
_cell.length_a   1.000
_cell.length_b   1.000
_cell.length_c   1.000
_cell.angle_alpha   90.00
_cell.angle_beta   90.00
_cell.angle_gamma   90.00
#
_symmetry.space_group_name_H-M   'P 1'
#
loop_
_entity.id
_entity.type
_entity.pdbx_description
1 polymer ?
#
loop_
_entity_poly.entity_id
_entity_poly.type
_entity_poly.pdbx_seq_one_letter_code
_entity_poly.pdbx_strand_id
1 'polypeptide(L)'
;SLARDVSKPGGAFHDPTRRFAIALGCEVKHAAALVYADGLDVTNAAAFEPIGISCRICDRVGCHQRSVPPLERKLRIDPDARGILPYEVGN
;
A
#
# COMPACT_ATOMS: atom_id res chain seq x y z
N SER A 1 8.48 2.58 -5.10
CA SER A 1 8.50 3.99 -4.65
C SER A 1 9.57 4.15 -3.57
N LEU A 2 10.00 5.38 -3.29
CA LEU A 2 10.82 5.72 -2.12
C LEU A 2 10.00 6.64 -1.23
N ALA A 3 10.13 6.52 0.10
CA ALA A 3 9.54 7.45 1.04
C ALA A 3 10.50 7.77 2.19
N ARG A 4 10.35 8.97 2.77
CA ARG A 4 11.11 9.42 3.93
C ARG A 4 10.24 10.26 4.85
N ASP A 5 10.43 10.10 6.16
CA ASP A 5 9.81 10.98 7.14
C ASP A 5 10.54 12.32 7.23
N VAL A 6 9.78 13.39 7.48
CA VAL A 6 10.32 14.71 7.74
C VAL A 6 9.64 15.27 8.97
N SER A 7 10.44 15.52 10.00
CA SER A 7 9.99 16.16 11.24
C SER A 7 10.40 17.63 11.23
N LYS A 8 9.44 18.54 11.48
CA LYS A 8 9.66 19.97 11.61
C LYS A 8 9.33 20.43 13.04
N PRO A 9 10.24 21.12 13.75
CA PRO A 9 9.98 21.60 15.10
C PRO A 9 8.82 22.60 15.14
N GLY A 10 8.18 22.70 16.29
CA GLY A 10 6.97 23.51 16.51
C GLY A 10 7.22 25.02 16.58
N GLY A 11 8.44 25.46 16.93
CA GLY A 11 8.83 26.87 17.05
C GLY A 11 9.29 27.24 18.46
N ALA A 12 8.70 26.60 19.48
CA ALA A 12 9.15 26.64 20.88
C ALA A 12 9.26 25.23 21.49
N PHE A 13 9.81 25.14 22.72
CA PHE A 13 10.10 23.87 23.40
C PHE A 13 8.85 23.01 23.66
N HIS A 14 7.71 23.63 23.95
CA HIS A 14 6.46 22.91 24.25
C HIS A 14 5.54 22.75 23.03
N ASP A 15 5.94 23.25 21.86
CA ASP A 15 5.10 23.17 20.66
C ASP A 15 5.17 21.78 20.02
N PRO A 16 4.03 21.25 19.52
CA PRO A 16 4.00 19.93 18.91
C PRO A 16 4.88 19.85 17.66
N THR A 17 5.64 18.76 17.55
CA THR A 17 6.43 18.47 16.36
C THR A 17 5.51 18.04 15.21
N ARG A 18 5.67 18.67 14.05
CA ARG A 18 4.95 18.32 12.83
C ARG A 18 5.70 17.22 12.10
N ARG A 19 5.06 16.08 11.86
CA ARG A 19 5.66 14.94 11.14
C ARG A 19 4.94 14.72 9.82
N PHE A 20 5.73 14.58 8.76
CA PHE A 20 5.27 14.32 7.41
C PHE A 20 5.95 13.06 6.87
N ALA A 21 5.33 12.41 5.90
CA ALA A 21 5.99 11.42 5.05
C ALA A 21 5.95 11.92 3.61
N ILE A 22 7.11 12.00 2.96
CA ILE A 22 7.23 12.42 1.55
C ILE A 22 7.56 11.17 0.75
N ALA A 23 6.76 10.90 -0.28
CA ALA A 23 6.96 9.77 -1.19
C ALA A 23 7.21 10.26 -2.61
N LEU A 24 8.13 9.59 -3.31
CA LEU A 24 8.42 9.79 -4.72
C LEU A 24 8.25 8.47 -5.47
N GLY A 25 7.71 8.55 -6.69
CA GLY A 25 7.47 7.41 -7.55
C GLY A 25 7.60 7.81 -9.02
N CYS A 26 7.99 6.83 -9.84
CA CYS A 26 8.03 6.93 -11.29
C CYS A 26 7.57 5.60 -11.90
N GLU A 27 7.34 5.58 -13.21
CA GLU A 27 7.18 4.31 -13.92
C GLU A 27 8.45 3.45 -13.78
N VAL A 28 8.28 2.12 -13.70
CA VAL A 28 9.39 1.17 -13.49
C VAL A 28 10.47 1.26 -14.58
N LYS A 29 10.09 1.62 -15.81
CA LYS A 29 11.02 1.82 -16.93
C LYS A 29 12.08 2.91 -16.68
N HIS A 30 11.83 3.80 -15.72
CA HIS A 30 12.75 4.86 -15.31
C HIS A 30 13.54 4.54 -14.05
N ALA A 31 13.34 3.37 -13.42
CA ALA A 31 13.96 3.01 -12.15
C ALA A 31 15.50 3.03 -12.22
N ALA A 32 16.09 2.61 -13.35
CA ALA A 32 17.54 2.58 -13.54
C ALA A 32 18.23 3.97 -13.47
N ALA A 33 17.46 5.06 -13.53
CA ALA A 33 17.99 6.42 -13.34
C ALA A 33 18.03 6.85 -11.86
N LEU A 34 17.58 6.00 -10.93
CA LEU A 34 17.52 6.27 -9.50
C LEU A 34 18.54 5.39 -8.76
N VAL A 35 19.44 6.00 -8.00
CA VAL A 35 20.42 5.27 -7.15
C VAL A 35 19.74 4.29 -6.17
N TYR A 36 18.51 4.58 -5.75
CA TYR A 36 17.73 3.71 -4.87
C TYR A 36 17.21 2.43 -5.54
N ALA A 37 17.36 2.30 -6.87
CA ALA A 37 17.06 1.09 -7.60
C ALA A 37 18.28 0.19 -7.80
N ASP A 38 19.47 0.61 -7.37
CA ASP A 38 20.70 -0.17 -7.51
C ASP A 38 20.56 -1.54 -6.84
N GLY A 39 20.84 -2.61 -7.60
CA GLY A 39 20.75 -3.99 -7.14
C GLY A 39 19.33 -4.58 -7.11
N LEU A 40 18.29 -3.83 -7.49
CA LEU A 40 16.93 -4.36 -7.60
C LEU A 40 16.72 -5.03 -8.97
N ASP A 41 16.24 -6.28 -8.96
CA ASP A 41 15.73 -6.93 -10.17
C ASP A 41 14.32 -6.43 -10.49
N VAL A 42 14.25 -5.32 -11.22
CA VAL A 42 13.00 -4.71 -11.67
C VAL A 42 12.32 -5.45 -12.81
N THR A 43 12.92 -6.52 -13.34
CA THR A 43 12.36 -7.33 -14.43
C THR A 43 11.55 -8.51 -13.93
N ASN A 44 11.79 -8.95 -12.69
CA ASN A 44 11.02 -9.99 -12.04
C ASN A 44 9.66 -9.47 -11.56
N ALA A 45 8.63 -9.62 -12.38
CA ALA A 45 7.26 -9.22 -12.07
C ALA A 45 6.72 -9.83 -10.76
N ALA A 46 7.17 -11.04 -10.38
CA ALA A 46 6.73 -11.70 -9.16
C ALA A 46 7.34 -11.10 -7.88
N ALA A 47 8.42 -10.31 -7.99
CA ALA A 47 9.02 -9.61 -6.85
C ALA A 47 8.28 -8.31 -6.48
N PHE A 48 7.37 -7.83 -7.32
CA PHE A 48 6.58 -6.63 -7.03
C PHE A 48 5.49 -6.94 -6.02
N GLU A 49 5.42 -6.16 -4.96
CA GLU A 49 4.29 -6.24 -4.02
C GLU A 49 3.02 -5.75 -4.74
N PRO A 50 1.99 -6.60 -4.88
CA PRO A 50 0.71 -6.14 -5.37
C PRO A 50 0.12 -5.14 -4.37
N ILE A 51 -0.19 -3.94 -4.83
CA ILE A 51 -0.85 -2.88 -4.04
C ILE A 51 -2.11 -2.39 -4.75
N GLY A 52 -3.02 -1.77 -4.01
CA GLY A 52 -4.21 -1.12 -4.55
C GLY A 52 -4.32 0.31 -4.01
N ILE A 53 -5.13 1.13 -4.67
CA ILE A 53 -5.29 2.55 -4.31
C ILE A 53 -6.01 2.77 -2.97
N SER A 54 -7.00 1.93 -2.67
CA SER A 54 -7.78 1.96 -1.43
C SER A 54 -8.57 0.67 -1.31
N CYS A 55 -8.73 0.15 -0.09
CA CYS A 55 -9.50 -1.08 0.13
C CYS A 55 -10.95 -0.97 -0.41
N ARG A 56 -11.56 0.22 -0.38
CA ARG A 56 -12.94 0.42 -0.85
C ARG A 56 -13.15 0.22 -2.35
N ILE A 57 -12.09 0.36 -3.15
CA ILE A 57 -12.16 0.29 -4.62
C ILE A 57 -11.07 -0.62 -5.22
N CYS A 58 -10.40 -1.42 -4.38
CA CYS A 58 -9.34 -2.32 -4.82
C CYS A 58 -9.93 -3.64 -5.33
N ASP A 59 -9.61 -3.99 -6.57
CA ASP A 59 -10.14 -5.19 -7.26
C ASP A 59 -9.53 -6.52 -6.82
N ARG A 60 -8.48 -6.49 -6.01
CA ARG A 60 -7.76 -7.70 -5.58
C ARG A 60 -8.62 -8.58 -4.68
N VAL A 61 -8.89 -9.81 -5.10
CA VAL A 61 -9.74 -10.73 -4.34
C VAL A 61 -9.04 -11.29 -3.08
N GLY A 62 -7.77 -11.69 -3.21
CA GLY A 62 -7.01 -12.37 -2.14
C GLY A 62 -6.16 -11.45 -1.24
N CYS A 63 -6.54 -10.17 -1.07
CA CYS A 63 -5.73 -9.25 -0.25
C CYS A 63 -5.97 -9.48 1.26
N HIS A 64 -5.09 -10.22 1.93
CA HIS A 64 -5.18 -10.51 3.36
C HIS A 64 -5.03 -9.28 4.27
N GLN A 65 -4.45 -8.18 3.78
CA GLN A 65 -4.32 -6.91 4.50
C GLN A 65 -5.52 -5.97 4.30
N ARG A 66 -6.61 -6.44 3.68
CA ARG A 66 -7.78 -5.62 3.38
C ARG A 66 -8.45 -5.15 4.67
N SER A 67 -8.52 -3.82 4.87
CA SER A 67 -9.12 -3.22 6.06
C SER A 67 -10.64 -3.09 6.01
N VAL A 68 -11.20 -2.87 4.82
CA VAL A 68 -12.65 -2.71 4.60
C VAL A 68 -13.11 -3.40 3.31
N PRO A 69 -14.40 -3.81 3.24
CA PRO A 69 -14.92 -4.41 2.03
C PRO A 69 -14.93 -3.42 0.85
N PRO A 70 -14.69 -3.90 -0.39
CA PRO A 70 -14.88 -3.11 -1.60
C PRO A 70 -16.36 -2.76 -1.84
N LEU A 71 -16.61 -1.59 -2.42
CA LEU A 71 -17.97 -1.07 -2.67
C LEU A 71 -18.67 -1.75 -3.86
N GLU A 72 -17.92 -2.03 -4.92
CA GLU A 72 -18.47 -2.48 -6.22
C GLU A 72 -18.29 -3.98 -6.47
N ARG A 73 -18.17 -4.78 -5.40
CA ARG A 73 -17.98 -6.24 -5.52
C ARG A 73 -18.96 -7.01 -4.65
N LYS A 74 -19.34 -8.19 -5.14
CA LYS A 74 -20.13 -9.12 -4.34
C LYS A 74 -19.26 -9.70 -3.24
N LEU A 75 -19.80 -9.73 -2.04
CA LEU A 75 -19.16 -10.36 -0.89
C LEU A 75 -19.84 -11.69 -0.62
N ARG A 76 -19.04 -12.73 -0.36
CA ARG A 76 -19.51 -14.00 0.18
C ARG A 76 -19.14 -14.07 1.65
N ILE A 77 -20.13 -14.34 2.49
CA ILE A 77 -19.94 -14.58 3.92
C ILE A 77 -20.39 -16.01 4.16
N ASP A 78 -19.48 -16.83 4.68
CA ASP A 78 -19.76 -18.19 5.12
C ASP A 78 -19.75 -18.19 6.66
N PRO A 79 -20.92 -18.36 7.32
CA PRO A 79 -21.02 -18.37 8.78
C PRO A 79 -20.22 -19.48 9.47
N ASP A 80 -19.94 -20.58 8.75
CA ASP A 80 -19.25 -21.75 9.28
C ASP A 80 -17.74 -21.72 9.00
N ALA A 81 -17.25 -20.67 8.31
CA ALA A 81 -15.84 -20.50 7.99
C ALA A 81 -15.23 -19.29 8.72
N ARG A 82 -13.97 -19.44 9.15
CA ARG A 82 -13.18 -18.35 9.75
C ARG A 82 -11.91 -18.09 8.95
N GLY A 83 -11.89 -16.98 8.21
CA GLY A 83 -10.74 -16.50 7.46
C GLY A 83 -9.96 -15.40 8.17
N ILE A 84 -8.87 -14.94 7.53
CA ILE A 84 -8.17 -13.70 7.91
C ILE A 84 -9.13 -12.50 7.77
N LEU A 85 -9.96 -12.53 6.74
CA LEU A 85 -11.08 -11.61 6.54
C LEU A 85 -12.40 -12.32 6.84
N PRO A 86 -13.43 -11.61 7.34
CA PRO A 86 -14.75 -12.18 7.64
C PRO A 86 -15.64 -12.35 6.39
N TYR A 87 -15.10 -12.13 5.20
CA TYR A 87 -15.79 -12.24 3.92
C TYR A 87 -14.78 -12.54 2.81
N GLU A 88 -15.28 -13.08 1.72
CA GLU A 88 -14.53 -13.28 0.48
C GLU A 88 -15.07 -12.34 -0.60
N VAL A 89 -14.16 -11.78 -1.41
CA VAL A 89 -14.53 -10.90 -2.52
C VAL A 89 -14.79 -11.78 -3.75
N GLY A 90 -16.01 -11.81 -4.27
CA GLY A 90 -16.36 -12.55 -5.47
C GLY A 90 -15.72 -11.92 -6.72
N ASN A 91 -15.31 -12.76 -7.68
CA ASN A 91 -14.93 -12.32 -9.03
C ASN A 91 -16.09 -11.61 -9.71
#